data_AF-A0A321LH33-F1
#
_entry.id   AF-A0A321LH33-F1
#
_cell.length_a   1.000
_cell.length_b   1.000
_cell.length_c   1.000
_cell.angle_alpha   90.00
_cell.angle_beta   90.00
_cell.angle_gamma   90.00
#
_symmetry.space_group_name_H-M   'P 1'
#
loop_
_entity.id
_entity.type
_entity.pdbx_description
1 polymer ?
#
loop_
_entity_poly.entity_id
_entity_poly.type
_entity_poly.pdbx_seq_one_letter_code
_entity_poly.pdbx_strand_id
1 'polypeptide(L)'
;MPERYPTIRTVLTLRDRKRESEAQPFTITINVMAEGDQNQATRRFKSLTTSNWLEPDPVSSIFVKLSQTDGSIGPVSGEDWLKQFLFPVLNESVPEEIRVLFEVARGALAYGYFFYPLYTLAGEQLYRVAEAAISAKCAMLPAPKKLWTFKHKIDFLVERNVIPSDELSTWNAIRKLRNMASHPERQSIRPPGEIAMTMERIAEKVNSLFG
;
A
#
# COMPACT_ATOMS: atom_id res chain seq x y z
N MET A 1 -11.43 -20.38 -40.94
CA MET A 1 -11.86 -18.98 -40.77
C MET A 1 -11.73 -18.62 -39.30
N PRO A 2 -11.01 -17.57 -38.90
CA PRO A 2 -10.90 -17.22 -37.49
C PRO A 2 -12.14 -16.45 -37.02
N GLU A 3 -12.68 -16.86 -35.88
CA GLU A 3 -13.85 -16.28 -35.20
C GLU A 3 -13.59 -14.83 -34.79
N ARG A 4 -14.56 -13.95 -35.05
CA ARG A 4 -14.55 -12.55 -34.60
C ARG A 4 -15.14 -12.48 -33.19
N TYR A 5 -14.31 -12.17 -32.19
CA TYR A 5 -14.78 -11.88 -30.84
C TYR A 5 -15.57 -10.56 -30.79
N PRO A 6 -16.66 -10.46 -30.02
CA PRO A 6 -17.43 -9.23 -29.91
C PRO A 6 -16.68 -8.15 -29.12
N THR A 7 -16.55 -6.97 -29.71
CA THR A 7 -16.01 -5.76 -29.07
C THR A 7 -17.12 -5.07 -28.27
N ILE A 8 -16.96 -4.91 -26.97
CA ILE A 8 -17.86 -4.06 -26.17
C ILE A 8 -17.34 -2.62 -26.24
N ARG A 9 -18.17 -1.70 -26.74
CA ARG A 9 -17.88 -0.26 -26.78
C ARG A 9 -18.60 0.43 -25.63
N THR A 10 -17.84 0.98 -24.68
CA THR A 10 -18.37 1.89 -23.66
C THR A 10 -17.89 3.29 -23.95
N VAL A 11 -18.82 4.24 -24.04
CA VAL A 11 -18.54 5.67 -24.26
C VAL A 11 -18.59 6.38 -22.92
N LEU A 12 -17.45 6.89 -22.44
CA LEU A 12 -17.40 7.79 -21.29
C LEU A 12 -17.23 9.23 -21.78
N THR A 13 -18.11 10.12 -21.33
CA THR A 13 -18.05 11.55 -21.64
C THR A 13 -17.59 12.30 -20.40
N LEU A 14 -16.36 12.83 -20.40
CA LEU A 14 -15.88 13.71 -19.33
C LEU A 14 -16.05 15.17 -19.76
N ARG A 15 -16.68 15.98 -18.91
CA ARG A 15 -16.86 17.43 -19.13
C ARG A 15 -15.74 18.19 -18.41
N ASP A 16 -15.04 19.05 -19.14
CA ASP A 16 -14.02 19.94 -18.59
C ASP A 16 -14.70 21.13 -17.87
N ARG A 17 -14.29 21.41 -16.62
CA ARG A 17 -15.01 22.33 -15.70
C ARG A 17 -14.63 23.81 -15.87
N LYS A 18 -13.91 24.22 -16.92
CA LYS A 18 -13.40 25.60 -17.03
C LYS A 18 -13.61 26.37 -18.34
N ARG A 19 -14.34 25.85 -19.34
CA ARG A 19 -14.85 26.65 -20.48
C ARG A 19 -16.18 26.07 -20.97
N GLU A 20 -17.29 26.70 -20.61
CA GLU A 20 -18.63 26.17 -20.88
C GLU A 20 -19.10 26.30 -22.34
N SER A 21 -18.35 26.92 -23.26
CA SER A 21 -18.88 27.21 -24.60
C SER A 21 -18.08 26.74 -25.81
N GLU A 22 -16.95 26.04 -25.66
CA GLU A 22 -16.12 25.73 -26.87
C GLU A 22 -15.17 24.52 -26.78
N ALA A 23 -15.41 23.58 -25.86
CA ALA A 23 -14.66 22.32 -25.87
C ALA A 23 -15.32 21.33 -26.85
N GLN A 24 -14.71 21.11 -28.03
CA GLN A 24 -15.14 20.00 -28.89
C GLN A 24 -14.88 18.67 -28.16
N PRO A 25 -15.88 17.79 -28.01
CA PRO A 25 -15.68 16.49 -27.40
C PRO A 25 -14.74 15.67 -28.30
N PHE A 26 -13.56 15.31 -27.80
CA PHE A 26 -12.72 14.32 -28.47
C PHE A 26 -13.04 12.93 -27.89
N THR A 27 -13.24 11.96 -28.79
CA THR A 27 -13.47 10.57 -28.42
C THR A 27 -12.12 9.85 -28.30
N ILE A 28 -11.77 9.40 -27.11
CA ILE A 28 -10.67 8.43 -26.95
C ILE A 28 -11.26 7.03 -27.21
N THR A 29 -10.85 6.40 -28.32
CA THR A 29 -11.17 5.00 -28.58
C THR A 29 -10.04 4.14 -28.06
N ILE A 30 -10.26 3.42 -26.94
CA ILE A 30 -9.30 2.44 -26.45
C ILE A 30 -9.62 1.09 -27.09
N ASN A 31 -8.83 0.68 -28.07
CA ASN A 31 -8.89 -0.68 -28.62
C ASN A 31 -8.11 -1.61 -27.69
N VAL A 32 -8.79 -2.28 -26.77
CA VAL A 32 -8.16 -3.36 -25.99
C VAL A 32 -8.15 -4.61 -26.87
N MET A 33 -7.04 -4.84 -27.55
CA MET A 33 -6.75 -6.15 -28.14
C MET A 33 -6.49 -7.10 -26.98
N ALA A 34 -7.35 -8.09 -26.77
CA ALA A 34 -7.01 -9.24 -25.94
C ALA A 34 -6.00 -10.07 -26.72
N GLU A 35 -4.72 -9.68 -26.68
CA GLU A 35 -3.65 -10.60 -27.02
C GLU A 35 -3.62 -11.66 -25.91
N GLY A 36 -3.99 -12.89 -26.26
CA GLY A 36 -3.65 -14.05 -25.46
C GLY A 36 -2.13 -14.17 -25.41
N ASP A 37 -1.56 -13.69 -24.31
CA ASP A 37 -0.12 -13.71 -24.06
C ASP A 37 0.35 -15.17 -23.95
N GLN A 38 0.97 -15.68 -25.01
CA GLN A 38 1.59 -17.01 -25.10
C GLN A 38 2.83 -17.15 -24.18
N ASN A 39 3.16 -16.17 -23.33
CA ASN A 39 4.25 -16.24 -22.33
C ASN A 39 3.76 -16.54 -20.89
N GLN A 40 2.79 -17.43 -20.71
CA GLN A 40 2.28 -17.80 -19.37
C GLN A 40 3.33 -18.41 -18.42
N ALA A 41 4.43 -18.99 -18.93
CA ALA A 41 5.37 -19.76 -18.12
C ALA A 41 6.37 -18.94 -17.26
N THR A 42 6.36 -17.61 -17.31
CA THR A 42 7.41 -16.77 -16.66
C THR A 42 6.95 -15.87 -15.52
N ARG A 43 5.64 -15.71 -15.25
CA ARG A 43 5.16 -14.80 -14.20
C ARG A 43 4.86 -15.53 -12.89
N ARG A 44 5.54 -15.13 -11.81
CA ARG A 44 5.36 -15.67 -10.43
C ARG A 44 4.12 -15.12 -9.70
N PHE A 45 3.20 -14.49 -10.41
CA PHE A 45 1.99 -13.84 -9.85
C PHE A 45 0.86 -13.87 -10.89
N LYS A 46 -0.37 -13.69 -10.42
CA LYS A 46 -1.59 -13.72 -11.24
C LYS A 46 -1.48 -12.79 -12.45
N SER A 47 -1.80 -13.30 -13.65
CA SER A 47 -1.95 -12.45 -14.84
C SER A 47 -3.34 -11.84 -14.87
N LEU A 48 -3.42 -10.51 -14.89
CA LEU A 48 -4.68 -9.78 -14.90
C LEU A 48 -5.29 -9.75 -16.30
N THR A 49 -6.57 -10.05 -16.39
CA THR A 49 -7.40 -9.94 -17.59
C THR A 49 -8.69 -9.20 -17.25
N THR A 50 -9.40 -8.72 -18.27
CA THR A 50 -10.71 -8.08 -18.09
C THR A 50 -11.75 -9.01 -17.45
N SER A 51 -11.55 -10.33 -17.54
CA SER A 51 -12.46 -11.33 -16.98
C SER A 51 -12.11 -11.74 -15.55
N ASN A 52 -10.83 -11.62 -15.11
CA ASN A 52 -10.38 -12.17 -13.83
C ASN A 52 -9.92 -11.13 -12.79
N TRP A 53 -9.89 -9.84 -13.11
CA TRP A 53 -9.25 -8.83 -12.25
C TRP A 53 -9.90 -8.67 -10.86
N LEU A 54 -11.18 -9.05 -10.72
CA LEU A 54 -11.91 -9.09 -9.44
C LEU A 54 -11.92 -10.47 -8.77
N GLU A 55 -11.37 -11.49 -9.41
CA GLU A 55 -11.20 -12.80 -8.77
C GLU A 55 -10.09 -12.70 -7.71
N PRO A 56 -10.19 -13.39 -6.58
CA PRO A 56 -9.09 -13.44 -5.61
C PRO A 56 -7.80 -13.94 -6.27
N ASP A 57 -6.66 -13.43 -5.83
CA ASP A 57 -5.38 -14.02 -6.21
C ASP A 57 -5.34 -15.48 -5.70
N PRO A 58 -4.93 -16.48 -6.51
CA PRO A 58 -4.87 -17.87 -6.08
C PRO A 58 -4.04 -18.09 -4.81
N VAL A 59 -3.01 -17.27 -4.57
CA VAL A 59 -2.21 -17.34 -3.32
C VAL A 59 -3.05 -17.01 -2.09
N SER A 60 -4.10 -16.19 -2.24
CA SER A 60 -4.97 -15.79 -1.12
C SER A 60 -5.78 -16.95 -0.54
N SER A 61 -6.00 -18.04 -1.28
CA SER A 61 -6.73 -19.21 -0.77
C SER A 61 -5.92 -20.07 0.21
N ILE A 62 -4.61 -19.84 0.33
CA ILE A 62 -3.72 -20.57 1.25
C ILE A 62 -3.98 -20.17 2.71
N PHE A 63 -4.52 -18.97 2.94
CA PHE A 63 -4.76 -18.45 4.28
C PHE A 63 -6.12 -18.93 4.81
N VAL A 64 -6.10 -19.47 6.02
CA VAL A 64 -7.29 -19.94 6.73
C VAL A 64 -7.47 -19.24 8.07
N LYS A 65 -8.71 -19.13 8.53
CA LYS A 65 -9.09 -18.67 9.86
C LYS A 65 -9.74 -19.82 10.65
N LEU A 66 -9.49 -19.81 11.96
CA LEU A 66 -10.19 -20.64 12.93
C LEU A 66 -11.37 -19.84 13.50
N SER A 67 -12.57 -20.35 13.34
CA SER A 67 -13.78 -19.82 13.96
C SER A 67 -13.76 -20.09 15.46
N GLN A 68 -13.87 -19.04 16.26
CA GLN A 68 -13.92 -19.18 17.72
C GLN A 68 -15.28 -19.64 18.24
N THR A 69 -16.34 -19.54 17.44
CA THR A 69 -17.70 -19.91 17.84
C THR A 69 -17.97 -21.40 17.74
N ASP A 70 -17.43 -22.07 16.71
CA ASP A 70 -17.70 -23.48 16.41
C ASP A 70 -16.43 -24.30 16.13
N GLY A 71 -15.24 -23.70 16.23
CA GLY A 71 -13.96 -24.39 15.99
C GLY A 71 -13.70 -24.73 14.51
N SER A 72 -14.55 -24.29 13.59
CA SER A 72 -14.38 -24.59 12.16
C SER A 72 -13.16 -23.86 11.56
N ILE A 73 -12.50 -24.50 10.60
CA ILE A 73 -11.40 -23.90 9.82
C ILE A 73 -11.94 -23.58 8.43
N GLY A 74 -11.79 -22.33 8.00
CA GLY A 74 -12.26 -21.88 6.68
C GLY A 74 -11.32 -20.86 6.05
N PRO A 75 -11.47 -20.56 4.75
CA PRO A 75 -10.65 -19.57 4.07
C PRO A 75 -10.84 -18.18 4.66
N VAL A 76 -9.77 -17.38 4.65
CA VAL A 76 -9.86 -15.95 4.98
C VAL A 76 -10.40 -15.20 3.76
N SER A 77 -11.53 -14.54 3.91
CA SER A 77 -12.13 -13.73 2.84
C SER A 77 -11.41 -12.38 2.70
N GLY A 78 -11.62 -11.70 1.56
CA GLY A 78 -11.15 -10.32 1.38
C GLY A 78 -11.73 -9.36 2.43
N GLU A 79 -12.98 -9.58 2.87
CA GLU A 79 -13.61 -8.80 3.94
C GLU A 79 -12.95 -9.01 5.30
N ASP A 80 -12.51 -10.24 5.60
CA ASP A 80 -11.79 -10.53 6.85
C ASP A 80 -10.44 -9.81 6.88
N TRP A 81 -9.73 -9.78 5.75
CA TRP A 81 -8.50 -8.99 5.62
C TRP A 81 -8.78 -7.48 5.72
N LEU A 82 -9.80 -6.99 5.03
CA LEU A 82 -10.17 -5.59 5.06
C LEU A 82 -10.48 -5.10 6.49
N LYS A 83 -11.19 -5.89 7.30
CA LYS A 83 -11.45 -5.57 8.70
C LYS A 83 -10.16 -5.39 9.50
N GLN A 84 -9.15 -6.24 9.27
CA GLN A 84 -7.84 -6.10 9.92
C GLN A 84 -7.11 -4.84 9.45
N PHE A 85 -7.17 -4.52 8.16
CA PHE A 85 -6.50 -3.33 7.62
C PHE A 85 -7.21 -2.02 7.98
N LEU A 86 -8.51 -2.06 8.29
CA LEU A 86 -9.27 -0.90 8.74
C LEU A 86 -9.02 -0.55 10.22
N PHE A 87 -8.51 -1.50 11.01
CA PHE A 87 -8.33 -1.31 12.46
C PHE A 87 -7.22 -0.28 12.82
N PRO A 88 -6.00 -0.34 12.26
CA PRO A 88 -4.98 0.66 12.56
C PRO A 88 -5.37 2.04 12.01
N VAL A 89 -5.27 3.08 12.82
CA VAL A 89 -5.58 4.47 12.42
C VAL A 89 -4.50 5.43 12.89
N LEU A 90 -4.24 6.47 12.11
CA LEU A 90 -3.40 7.59 12.52
C LEU A 90 -4.27 8.67 13.18
N ASN A 91 -3.84 9.16 14.34
CA ASN A 91 -4.54 10.17 15.12
C ASN A 91 -4.59 11.51 14.38
N GLU A 92 -5.56 12.36 14.71
CA GLU A 92 -5.71 13.69 14.09
C GLU A 92 -4.53 14.64 14.37
N SER A 93 -3.75 14.38 15.42
CA SER A 93 -2.51 15.12 15.71
C SER A 93 -1.39 14.83 14.69
N VAL A 94 -1.51 13.74 13.93
CA VAL A 94 -0.59 13.42 12.85
C VAL A 94 -0.92 14.31 11.63
N PRO A 95 0.08 14.98 11.01
CA PRO A 95 -0.14 15.84 9.86
C PRO A 95 -0.90 15.14 8.72
N GLU A 96 -1.79 15.88 8.06
CA GLU A 96 -2.70 15.36 7.04
C GLU A 96 -1.96 14.63 5.91
N GLU A 97 -0.84 15.17 5.46
CA GLU A 97 -0.02 14.57 4.41
C GLU A 97 0.49 13.17 4.78
N ILE A 98 0.77 12.92 6.07
CA ILE A 98 1.19 11.60 6.56
C ILE A 98 0.00 10.66 6.64
N ARG A 99 -1.17 11.15 7.08
CA ARG A 99 -2.42 10.38 7.10
C ARG A 99 -2.82 9.94 5.69
N VAL A 100 -2.70 10.81 4.70
CA VAL A 100 -2.96 10.48 3.29
C VAL A 100 -2.02 9.39 2.79
N LEU A 101 -0.71 9.48 3.08
CA LEU A 101 0.24 8.43 2.69
C LEU A 101 -0.09 7.07 3.31
N PHE A 102 -0.59 7.06 4.55
CA PHE A 102 -1.02 5.85 5.25
C PHE A 102 -2.28 5.25 4.64
N GLU A 103 -3.26 6.07 4.26
CA GLU A 103 -4.47 5.59 3.56
C GLU A 103 -4.16 5.01 2.18
N VAL A 104 -3.14 5.51 1.47
CA VAL A 104 -2.66 4.89 0.23
C VAL A 104 -2.11 3.48 0.49
N ALA A 105 -1.36 3.28 1.59
CA ALA A 105 -0.90 1.95 1.98
C ALA A 105 -2.07 1.02 2.32
N ARG A 106 -3.07 1.52 3.06
CA ARG A 106 -4.29 0.77 3.40
C ARG A 106 -5.06 0.33 2.15
N GLY A 107 -5.21 1.23 1.18
CA GLY A 107 -5.86 0.91 -0.09
C GLY A 107 -5.11 -0.20 -0.83
N ALA A 108 -3.77 -0.10 -0.95
CA ALA A 108 -2.95 -1.12 -1.57
C ALA A 108 -3.06 -2.49 -0.85
N LEU A 109 -3.10 -2.50 0.49
CA LEU A 109 -3.38 -3.70 1.30
C LEU A 109 -4.74 -4.32 0.95
N ALA A 110 -5.81 -3.52 0.95
CA ALA A 110 -7.16 -4.00 0.67
C ALA A 110 -7.27 -4.69 -0.70
N TYR A 111 -6.66 -4.08 -1.74
CA TYR A 111 -6.68 -4.65 -3.08
C TYR A 111 -5.64 -5.77 -3.30
N GLY A 112 -4.71 -5.99 -2.35
CA GLY A 112 -3.78 -7.12 -2.37
C GLY A 112 -4.46 -8.48 -2.39
N TYR A 113 -5.70 -8.57 -1.92
CA TYR A 113 -6.50 -9.79 -2.01
C TYR A 113 -6.73 -10.25 -3.46
N PHE A 114 -6.90 -9.31 -4.39
CA PHE A 114 -7.12 -9.57 -5.82
C PHE A 114 -5.82 -9.67 -6.63
N PHE A 115 -4.76 -9.04 -6.13
CA PHE A 115 -3.43 -9.06 -6.75
C PHE A 115 -2.33 -9.04 -5.68
N TYR A 116 -1.80 -10.22 -5.35
CA TYR A 116 -0.95 -10.44 -4.18
C TYR A 116 0.28 -9.50 -4.06
N PRO A 117 0.97 -9.10 -5.15
CA PRO A 117 2.12 -8.19 -5.05
C PRO A 117 1.81 -6.83 -4.40
N LEU A 118 0.54 -6.39 -4.39
CA LEU A 118 0.17 -5.13 -3.72
C LEU A 118 0.39 -5.19 -2.21
N TYR A 119 0.34 -6.36 -1.57
CA TYR A 119 0.69 -6.48 -0.14
C TYR A 119 2.13 -6.03 0.12
N THR A 120 3.07 -6.44 -0.73
CA THR A 120 4.46 -6.01 -0.61
C THR A 120 4.58 -4.50 -0.85
N LEU A 121 3.98 -3.97 -1.92
CA LEU A 121 4.03 -2.53 -2.21
C LEU A 121 3.42 -1.68 -1.08
N ALA A 122 2.34 -2.17 -0.45
CA ALA A 122 1.76 -1.53 0.71
C ALA A 122 2.71 -1.52 1.91
N GLY A 123 3.39 -2.65 2.18
CA GLY A 123 4.45 -2.74 3.18
C GLY A 123 5.57 -1.72 2.97
N GLU A 124 6.03 -1.58 1.72
CA GLU A 124 7.05 -0.59 1.35
C GLU A 124 6.56 0.85 1.53
N GLN A 125 5.28 1.10 1.19
CA GLN A 125 4.64 2.39 1.40
C GLN A 125 4.57 2.73 2.90
N LEU A 126 4.29 1.78 3.78
CA LEU A 126 4.30 2.00 5.24
C LEU A 126 5.67 2.47 5.76
N TYR A 127 6.78 1.98 5.19
CA TYR A 127 8.10 2.48 5.55
C TYR A 127 8.34 3.93 5.10
N ARG A 128 7.76 4.33 3.97
CA ARG A 128 7.78 5.74 3.51
C ARG A 128 6.93 6.62 4.41
N VAL A 129 5.77 6.14 4.89
CA VAL A 129 4.94 6.83 5.89
C VAL A 129 5.75 7.13 7.15
N ALA A 130 6.44 6.12 7.68
CA ALA A 130 7.25 6.28 8.89
C ALA A 130 8.40 7.29 8.72
N GLU A 131 9.09 7.28 7.58
CA GLU A 131 10.12 8.28 7.29
C GLU A 131 9.54 9.70 7.15
N ALA A 132 8.40 9.83 6.48
CA ALA A 132 7.73 11.10 6.30
C ALA A 132 7.28 11.67 7.66
N ALA A 133 6.74 10.82 8.55
CA ALA A 133 6.36 11.19 9.91
C ALA A 133 7.55 11.71 10.73
N ILE A 134 8.69 11.00 10.69
CA ILE A 134 9.94 11.44 11.35
C ILE A 134 10.41 12.79 10.79
N SER A 135 10.31 12.97 9.47
CA SER A 135 10.68 14.24 8.82
C SER A 135 9.78 15.39 9.24
N ALA A 136 8.47 15.17 9.29
CA ALA A 136 7.50 16.15 9.75
C ALA A 136 7.74 16.51 11.22
N LYS A 137 7.96 15.51 12.09
CA LYS A 137 8.24 15.77 13.52
C LYS A 137 9.53 16.57 13.72
N CYS A 138 10.59 16.29 12.96
CA CYS A 138 11.81 17.10 13.00
C CYS A 138 11.56 18.56 12.58
N ALA A 139 10.71 18.79 11.56
CA ALA A 139 10.41 20.14 11.09
C ALA A 139 9.61 20.99 12.11
N MET A 140 8.89 20.34 13.02
CA MET A 140 8.17 20.99 14.13
C MET A 140 9.07 21.38 15.30
N LEU A 141 10.32 20.94 15.31
CA LEU A 141 11.29 21.19 16.38
C LEU A 141 12.38 22.14 15.88
N PRO A 142 13.17 22.77 16.78
CA PRO A 142 14.34 23.54 16.39
C PRO A 142 15.47 22.58 15.95
N ALA A 143 15.25 21.92 14.82
CA ALA A 143 16.15 20.96 14.22
C ALA A 143 17.26 21.67 13.44
N PRO A 144 18.47 21.09 13.38
CA PRO A 144 19.52 21.60 12.52
C PRO A 144 19.05 21.66 11.07
N LYS A 145 19.42 22.73 10.33
CA LYS A 145 19.09 22.90 8.90
C LYS A 145 19.56 21.75 8.00
N LYS A 146 20.42 20.85 8.52
CA LYS A 146 21.14 19.80 7.79
C LYS A 146 20.83 18.40 8.35
N LEU A 147 19.55 18.07 8.56
CA LEU A 147 19.12 16.68 8.80
C LEU A 147 18.90 15.94 7.47
N TRP A 148 20.02 15.53 6.85
CA TRP A 148 20.02 14.97 5.49
C TRP A 148 19.47 13.55 5.37
N THR A 149 19.70 12.72 6.39
CA THR A 149 19.44 11.28 6.29
C THR A 149 18.38 10.84 7.27
N PHE A 150 17.68 9.76 6.94
CA PHE A 150 16.72 9.14 7.84
C PHE A 150 17.37 8.78 9.20
N LYS A 151 18.62 8.30 9.20
CA LYS A 151 19.37 8.01 10.44
C LYS A 151 19.53 9.27 11.30
N HIS A 152 20.03 10.37 10.73
CA HIS A 152 20.25 11.62 11.50
C HIS A 152 18.96 12.18 12.07
N LYS A 153 17.83 12.03 11.36
CA LYS A 153 16.52 12.45 11.87
C LYS A 153 16.09 11.60 13.08
N ILE A 154 16.27 10.28 13.03
CA ILE A 154 16.00 9.39 14.17
C ILE A 154 16.89 9.76 15.36
N ASP A 155 18.20 9.88 15.14
CA ASP A 155 19.16 10.21 16.20
C ASP A 155 18.77 11.53 16.90
N PHE A 156 18.44 12.56 16.11
CA PHE A 156 18.00 13.86 16.63
C PHE A 156 16.75 13.77 17.51
N LEU A 157 15.76 12.96 17.12
CA LEU A 157 14.53 12.80 17.90
C LEU A 157 14.76 12.00 19.20
N VAL A 158 15.71 11.07 19.20
CA VAL A 158 16.14 10.38 20.42
C VAL A 158 16.89 11.33 21.36
N GLU A 159 17.83 12.13 20.85
CA GLU A 159 18.54 13.16 21.63
C GLU A 159 17.60 14.17 22.29
N ARG A 160 16.43 14.42 21.67
CA ARG A 160 15.38 15.30 22.19
C ARG A 160 14.36 14.60 23.08
N ASN A 161 14.53 13.31 23.38
CA ASN A 161 13.58 12.47 24.12
C ASN A 161 12.17 12.44 23.51
N VAL A 162 12.04 12.71 22.20
CA VAL A 162 10.78 12.54 21.47
C VAL A 162 10.58 11.08 21.11
N ILE A 163 11.68 10.38 20.78
CA ILE A 163 11.70 8.92 20.66
C ILE A 163 12.43 8.38 21.89
N PRO A 164 11.80 7.49 22.69
CA PRO A 164 12.48 6.80 23.78
C PRO A 164 13.74 6.07 23.30
N SER A 165 14.81 6.04 24.11
CA SER A 165 16.09 5.47 23.69
C SER A 165 16.03 3.97 23.40
N ASP A 166 15.15 3.23 24.08
CA ASP A 166 14.87 1.81 23.85
C ASP A 166 14.16 1.55 22.50
N GLU A 167 13.44 2.55 21.97
CA GLU A 167 12.82 2.51 20.64
C GLU A 167 13.79 2.78 19.49
N LEU A 168 15.04 3.19 19.76
CA LEU A 168 16.04 3.45 18.71
C LEU A 168 16.29 2.22 17.81
N SER A 169 16.25 1.02 18.38
CA SER A 169 16.48 -0.23 17.67
C SER A 169 15.39 -0.51 16.62
N THR A 170 14.13 -0.24 16.97
CA THR A 170 12.96 -0.50 16.12
C THR A 170 12.89 0.51 14.97
N TRP A 171 13.15 1.80 15.24
CA TRP A 171 13.25 2.84 14.20
C TRP A 171 14.40 2.58 13.22
N ASN A 172 15.53 2.08 13.71
CA ASN A 172 16.62 1.66 12.83
C ASN A 172 16.27 0.43 11.99
N ALA A 173 15.47 -0.49 12.50
CA ALA A 173 14.96 -1.62 11.71
C ALA A 173 14.05 -1.13 10.57
N ILE A 174 13.12 -0.20 10.85
CA ILE A 174 12.28 0.44 9.82
C ILE A 174 13.13 1.12 8.75
N ARG A 175 14.14 1.89 9.15
CA ARG A 175 15.09 2.53 8.21
C ARG A 175 15.80 1.52 7.31
N LYS A 176 16.26 0.39 7.88
CA LYS A 176 16.91 -0.68 7.09
C LYS A 176 15.94 -1.28 6.08
N LEU A 177 14.72 -1.61 6.52
CA LEU A 177 13.67 -2.16 5.65
C LEU A 177 13.27 -1.19 4.53
N ARG A 178 13.13 0.11 4.83
CA ARG A 178 12.91 1.17 3.84
C ARG A 178 14.01 1.18 2.78
N ASN A 179 15.27 1.11 3.20
CA ASN A 179 16.40 1.14 2.29
C ASN A 179 16.42 -0.10 1.39
N MET A 180 16.14 -1.29 1.94
CA MET A 180 16.01 -2.52 1.16
C MET A 180 14.88 -2.41 0.12
N ALA A 181 13.72 -1.88 0.51
CA ALA A 181 12.58 -1.64 -0.38
C ALA A 181 12.88 -0.64 -1.50
N SER A 182 13.81 0.30 -1.27
CA SER A 182 14.19 1.31 -2.28
C SER A 182 15.19 0.77 -3.31
N HIS A 183 15.81 -0.38 -3.05
CA HIS A 183 16.82 -1.00 -3.90
C HIS A 183 16.51 -2.49 -4.12
N PRO A 184 15.37 -2.82 -4.76
CA PRO A 184 14.99 -4.21 -4.95
C PRO A 184 15.86 -4.88 -6.02
N GLU A 185 16.49 -6.00 -5.67
CA GLU A 185 17.14 -6.88 -6.66
C GLU A 185 16.14 -7.85 -7.32
N ARG A 186 15.06 -8.19 -6.59
CA ARG A 186 13.97 -9.07 -7.01
C ARG A 186 12.67 -8.64 -6.33
N GLN A 187 11.53 -8.97 -6.94
CA GLN A 187 10.23 -8.76 -6.29
C GLN A 187 10.14 -9.61 -5.01
N SER A 188 10.01 -8.94 -3.87
CA SER A 188 9.67 -9.60 -2.61
C SER A 188 8.19 -9.97 -2.60
N ILE A 189 7.85 -11.08 -1.95
CA ILE A 189 6.48 -11.56 -1.79
C ILE A 189 6.25 -11.66 -0.28
N ARG A 190 5.37 -10.83 0.25
CA ARG A 190 5.08 -10.74 1.69
C ARG A 190 3.63 -11.12 1.99
N PRO A 191 3.38 -11.94 3.03
CA PRO A 191 2.04 -12.36 3.39
C PRO A 191 1.22 -11.25 4.04
N PRO A 192 -0.11 -11.23 3.81
CA PRO A 192 -1.02 -10.21 4.34
C PRO A 192 -0.96 -10.07 5.86
N GLY A 193 -0.84 -11.18 6.60
CA GLY A 193 -0.73 -11.14 8.07
C GLY A 193 0.52 -10.40 8.57
N GLU A 194 1.67 -10.57 7.89
CA GLU A 194 2.89 -9.84 8.24
C GLU A 194 2.73 -8.33 7.98
N ILE A 195 2.09 -7.96 6.87
CA ILE A 195 1.90 -6.55 6.53
C ILE A 195 0.82 -5.91 7.42
N ALA A 196 -0.21 -6.65 7.84
CA ALA A 196 -1.19 -6.19 8.83
C ALA A 196 -0.50 -5.79 10.15
N MET A 197 0.34 -6.69 10.68
CA MET A 197 1.15 -6.40 11.88
C MET A 197 2.11 -5.24 11.67
N THR A 198 2.67 -5.10 10.46
CA THR A 198 3.54 -3.97 10.14
C THR A 198 2.75 -2.65 10.12
N MET A 199 1.54 -2.64 9.55
CA MET A 199 0.67 -1.47 9.53
C MET A 199 0.29 -1.00 10.93
N GLU A 200 -0.09 -1.93 11.81
CA GLU A 200 -0.39 -1.66 13.22
C GLU A 200 0.81 -1.02 13.94
N ARG A 201 1.98 -1.66 13.87
CA ARG A 201 3.21 -1.15 14.50
C ARG A 201 3.63 0.21 13.96
N ILE A 202 3.46 0.45 12.66
CA ILE A 202 3.77 1.75 12.05
C ILE A 202 2.77 2.79 12.52
N ALA A 203 1.48 2.46 12.62
CA ALA A 203 0.48 3.38 13.15
C ALA A 203 0.78 3.79 14.59
N GLU A 204 1.07 2.83 15.47
CA GLU A 204 1.47 3.09 16.86
C GLU A 204 2.69 4.01 16.95
N LYS A 205 3.74 3.71 16.19
CA LYS A 205 4.98 4.50 16.18
C LYS A 205 4.80 5.89 15.61
N VAL A 206 4.00 6.04 14.56
CA VAL A 206 3.71 7.37 14.00
C VAL A 206 2.88 8.17 15.00
N ASN A 207 1.84 7.57 15.59
CA ASN A 207 1.02 8.24 16.59
C ASN A 207 1.84 8.70 17.80
N SER A 208 2.78 7.89 18.30
CA SER A 208 3.62 8.27 19.45
C SER A 208 4.56 9.45 19.17
N LEU A 209 4.82 9.80 17.91
CA LEU A 209 5.56 11.02 17.58
C LEU A 209 4.72 12.29 17.79
N PHE A 210 3.38 12.21 17.72
CA PHE A 210 2.50 13.39 17.71
C PHE A 210 1.46 13.40 18.84
N GLY A 211 1.40 12.35 19.66
CA GLY A 211 0.55 12.23 20.84
C GLY A 211 1.31 12.46 22.14
#